data_AF-A0A938BAW1-F1
#
_entry.id   AF-A0A938BAW1-F1
#
_cell.length_a   1.000
_cell.length_b   1.000
_cell.length_c   1.000
_cell.angle_alpha   90.00
_cell.angle_beta   90.00
_cell.angle_gamma   90.00
#
_symmetry.space_group_name_H-M   'P 1'
#
loop_
_entity.id
_entity.type
_entity.pdbx_description
1 polymer ?
#
loop_
_entity_poly.entity_id
_entity_poly.type
_entity_poly.pdbx_seq_one_letter_code
_entity_poly.pdbx_strand_id
1 'polypeptide(L)'
;MWIRDDKVQWPSAYTAYPKDDEWHFVTGVVKHKEYVQIYLDGKLKNTSPAPNPIDKAYSSLFPMIAYTQHLGGIWYHGSIDEVAVYERALSEIEVQKNYADRLAVSSAGKLTAIWGRIKNSL
;
A
#
# COMPACT_ATOMS: atom_id res chain seq x y z
N MET A 1 -4.59 -7.04 -1.89
CA MET A 1 -3.83 -6.57 -3.07
C MET A 1 -3.06 -7.77 -3.63
N TRP A 2 -3.30 -8.13 -4.88
CA TRP A 2 -2.69 -9.29 -5.54
C TRP A 2 -2.06 -8.84 -6.87
N ILE A 3 -0.82 -9.27 -7.14
CA ILE A 3 -0.17 -9.11 -8.45
C ILE A 3 0.33 -10.50 -8.87
N ARG A 4 -0.22 -11.08 -9.95
CA ARG A 4 0.25 -12.31 -10.62
C ARG A 4 -0.18 -12.34 -12.09
N ASP A 5 0.60 -13.05 -12.91
CA ASP A 5 0.24 -13.59 -14.25
C ASP A 5 0.93 -14.96 -14.44
N ASP A 6 0.26 -15.88 -15.13
CA ASP A 6 0.59 -17.28 -15.35
C ASP A 6 1.34 -17.51 -16.67
N LYS A 7 2.66 -17.70 -16.57
CA LYS A 7 3.51 -18.56 -17.43
C LYS A 7 5.02 -18.35 -17.21
N VAL A 8 5.39 -17.36 -16.42
CA VAL A 8 6.74 -17.17 -15.87
C VAL A 8 6.51 -16.68 -14.45
N GLN A 9 7.04 -17.34 -13.43
CA GLN A 9 6.75 -17.00 -12.04
C GLN A 9 7.31 -15.62 -11.70
N TRP A 10 6.50 -14.58 -11.88
CA TRP A 10 6.82 -13.25 -11.41
C TRP A 10 6.90 -13.28 -9.88
N PRO A 11 7.96 -12.70 -9.29
CA PRO A 11 8.07 -12.67 -7.85
C PRO A 11 6.90 -11.88 -7.28
N SER A 12 6.08 -12.56 -6.48
CA SER A 12 4.86 -12.00 -5.90
C SER A 12 4.75 -12.43 -4.44
N ALA A 13 4.54 -11.47 -3.55
CA ALA A 13 4.15 -11.72 -2.17
C ALA A 13 2.68 -11.35 -1.98
N TYR A 14 1.95 -12.17 -1.23
CA TYR A 14 0.53 -11.95 -0.97
C TYR A 14 0.20 -12.25 0.48
N THR A 15 -0.89 -11.63 0.95
CA THR A 15 -1.48 -11.88 2.27
C THR A 15 -2.99 -11.77 2.17
N ALA A 16 -3.70 -12.47 3.06
CA ALA A 16 -5.14 -12.30 3.19
C ALA A 16 -5.44 -10.85 3.63
N TYR A 17 -6.36 -10.20 2.93
CA TYR A 17 -6.85 -8.87 3.32
C TYR A 17 -8.00 -9.04 4.31
N PRO A 18 -7.98 -8.36 5.47
CA PRO A 18 -9.09 -8.39 6.43
C PRO A 18 -10.40 -7.91 5.81
N LYS A 19 -11.52 -8.49 6.27
CA LYS A 19 -12.88 -8.15 5.79
C LYS A 19 -13.71 -7.66 6.96
N ASP A 20 -13.18 -6.66 7.65
CA ASP A 20 -13.71 -6.07 8.89
C ASP A 20 -14.15 -4.62 8.71
N ASP A 21 -14.19 -4.11 7.46
CA ASP A 21 -14.58 -2.74 7.10
C ASP A 21 -13.74 -1.63 7.76
N GLU A 22 -12.54 -1.98 8.25
CA GLU A 22 -11.59 -1.05 8.88
C GLU A 22 -10.51 -0.57 7.91
N TRP A 23 -9.85 0.54 8.27
CA TRP A 23 -8.71 1.06 7.52
C TRP A 23 -7.46 0.23 7.77
N HIS A 24 -6.90 -0.33 6.68
CA HIS A 24 -5.63 -1.05 6.71
C HIS A 24 -4.53 -0.33 5.93
N PHE A 25 -3.32 -0.38 6.47
CA PHE A 25 -2.14 0.13 5.76
C PHE A 25 -1.40 -1.03 5.09
N VAL A 26 -1.24 -0.95 3.77
CA VAL A 26 -0.61 -1.99 2.98
C VAL A 26 0.66 -1.44 2.35
N THR A 27 1.79 -2.14 2.55
CA THR A 27 3.05 -1.79 1.90
C THR A 27 3.59 -2.97 1.10
N GLY A 28 3.89 -2.74 -0.17
CA GLY A 28 4.71 -3.64 -0.98
C GLY A 28 6.15 -3.14 -0.99
N VAL A 29 7.10 -4.02 -0.71
CA VAL A 29 8.54 -3.70 -0.81
C VAL A 29 9.17 -4.62 -1.84
N VAL A 30 9.94 -4.02 -2.74
CA VAL A 30 10.64 -4.73 -3.80
C VAL A 30 12.12 -4.41 -3.72
N LYS A 31 12.95 -5.44 -3.54
CA LYS A 31 14.40 -5.32 -3.58
C LYS A 31 14.94 -6.11 -4.78
N HIS A 32 15.52 -5.38 -5.73
CA HIS A 32 15.95 -5.91 -7.03
C HIS A 32 16.88 -7.13 -6.88
N LYS A 33 16.58 -8.22 -7.60
CA LYS A 33 17.31 -9.49 -7.56
C LYS A 33 17.36 -10.19 -6.19
N GLU A 34 16.58 -9.74 -5.21
CA GLU A 34 16.55 -10.29 -3.87
C GLU A 34 15.15 -10.80 -3.51
N TYR A 35 14.19 -9.91 -3.28
CA TYR A 35 12.87 -10.30 -2.77
C TYR A 35 11.74 -9.31 -3.11
N VAL A 36 10.52 -9.82 -2.97
CA VAL A 36 9.29 -9.03 -2.83
C VAL A 36 8.68 -9.35 -1.47
N GLN A 37 8.22 -8.31 -0.78
CA GLN A 37 7.60 -8.40 0.55
C GLN A 37 6.26 -7.67 0.56
N ILE A 38 5.37 -8.15 1.41
CA ILE A 38 4.10 -7.48 1.71
C ILE A 38 3.93 -7.32 3.20
N TYR A 39 3.59 -6.10 3.61
CA TYR A 39 3.30 -5.71 4.98
C TYR A 39 1.82 -5.33 5.07
N LEU A 40 1.21 -5.69 6.19
CA LEU A 40 -0.14 -5.28 6.56
C LEU A 40 -0.09 -4.74 7.99
N ASP A 41 -0.56 -3.52 8.15
CA ASP A 41 -0.55 -2.78 9.42
C ASP A 41 0.83 -2.72 10.07
N GLY A 42 1.84 -2.39 9.25
CA GLY A 42 3.24 -2.24 9.67
C GLY A 42 3.97 -3.56 9.92
N LYS A 43 3.30 -4.72 9.80
CA LYS A 43 3.88 -6.04 10.08
C LYS A 43 4.15 -6.81 8.79
N LEU A 44 5.34 -7.40 8.67
CA LEU A 44 5.68 -8.29 7.55
C LEU A 44 4.73 -9.49 7.56
N LYS A 45 4.05 -9.74 6.44
CA LYS A 45 3.15 -10.88 6.29
C LYS A 45 3.71 -11.97 5.41
N ASN A 46 4.48 -11.62 4.39
CA ASN A 46 5.06 -12.59 3.49
C ASN A 46 6.29 -12.04 2.78
N THR A 47 7.23 -12.92 2.45
CA THR A 47 8.42 -12.65 1.62
C THR A 47 8.49 -13.70 0.53
N SER A 48 8.80 -13.29 -0.69
CA SER A 48 9.01 -14.21 -1.82
C SER A 48 10.30 -13.84 -2.55
N PRO A 49 11.12 -14.84 -2.95
CA PRO A 49 12.34 -14.58 -3.71
C PRO A 49 12.04 -13.86 -5.02
N ALA A 50 12.93 -12.93 -5.40
CA ALA A 50 12.88 -12.20 -6.65
C ALA A 50 14.22 -12.26 -7.38
N PRO A 51 14.65 -13.45 -7.86
CA PRO A 51 16.01 -13.64 -8.38
C PRO A 51 16.28 -12.91 -9.70
N ASN A 52 15.21 -12.58 -10.44
CA ASN A 52 15.31 -11.89 -11.72
C ASN A 52 15.08 -10.38 -11.55
N PRO A 53 15.62 -9.55 -12.45
CA PRO A 53 15.23 -8.14 -12.57
C PRO A 53 13.71 -7.97 -12.61
N ILE A 54 13.21 -6.98 -11.88
CA ILE A 54 11.79 -6.60 -11.92
C ILE A 54 11.66 -5.50 -12.96
N ASP A 55 11.54 -5.95 -14.20
CA ASP A 55 11.59 -5.10 -15.36
C ASP A 55 10.17 -4.98 -15.93
N LYS A 56 9.48 -3.90 -15.51
CA LYS A 56 8.17 -3.38 -15.95
C LYS A 56 6.94 -3.87 -15.16
N ALA A 57 6.03 -2.92 -14.92
CA ALA A 57 4.66 -3.20 -14.53
C ALA A 57 3.91 -3.83 -15.72
N TYR A 58 3.06 -4.81 -15.45
CA TYR A 58 2.23 -5.47 -16.45
C TYR A 58 1.39 -4.45 -17.23
N SER A 59 1.49 -4.52 -18.57
CA SER A 59 0.61 -3.99 -19.64
C SER A 59 0.05 -2.56 -19.58
N SER A 60 0.25 -1.79 -18.50
CA SER A 60 -0.28 -0.43 -18.38
C SER A 60 0.77 0.59 -18.81
N LEU A 61 0.36 1.51 -19.68
CA LEU A 61 1.19 2.64 -20.09
C LEU A 61 1.51 3.59 -18.91
N PHE A 62 0.76 3.48 -17.80
CA PHE A 62 0.84 4.35 -16.63
C PHE A 62 0.48 3.58 -15.35
N PRO A 63 1.05 3.93 -14.18
CA PRO A 63 0.63 3.38 -12.90
C PRO A 63 -0.86 3.64 -12.64
N MET A 64 -1.56 2.64 -12.13
CA MET A 64 -3.00 2.69 -11.85
C MET A 64 -3.28 2.49 -10.36
N ILE A 65 -4.26 3.22 -9.84
CA ILE A 65 -4.76 3.09 -8.48
C ILE A 65 -6.23 2.67 -8.57
N ALA A 66 -6.68 1.80 -7.65
CA ALA A 66 -8.04 1.27 -7.58
C ALA A 66 -8.50 0.47 -8.81
N TYR A 67 -7.61 0.09 -9.72
CA TYR A 67 -7.94 -0.72 -10.89
C TYR A 67 -6.77 -1.59 -11.32
N THR A 68 -7.06 -2.78 -11.84
CA THR A 68 -6.10 -3.63 -12.56
C THR A 68 -6.67 -4.06 -13.91
N GLN A 69 -5.85 -4.07 -14.97
CA GLN A 69 -6.21 -4.62 -16.27
C GLN A 69 -6.28 -6.16 -16.26
N HIS A 70 -5.74 -6.79 -15.22
CA HIS A 70 -5.71 -8.24 -15.08
C HIS A 70 -7.14 -8.81 -15.02
N LEU A 71 -7.35 -10.03 -15.54
CA LEU A 71 -8.65 -10.73 -15.63
C LEU A 71 -9.77 -9.91 -16.30
N GLY A 72 -9.43 -9.06 -17.27
CA GLY A 72 -10.42 -8.29 -18.04
C GLY A 72 -10.87 -6.99 -17.37
N GLY A 73 -10.14 -6.50 -16.36
CA GLY A 73 -10.43 -5.23 -15.71
C GLY A 73 -11.19 -5.40 -14.40
N ILE A 74 -10.53 -5.15 -13.27
CA ILE A 74 -11.13 -5.23 -11.94
C ILE A 74 -10.95 -3.91 -11.22
N TRP A 75 -12.06 -3.33 -10.76
CA TRP A 75 -12.07 -2.15 -9.91
C TRP A 75 -11.99 -2.55 -8.43
N TYR A 76 -11.26 -1.75 -7.65
CA TYR A 76 -11.29 -1.82 -6.20
C TYR A 76 -12.50 -1.05 -5.68
N HIS A 77 -13.32 -1.70 -4.86
CA HIS A 77 -14.53 -1.12 -4.27
C HIS A 77 -14.27 -0.79 -2.80
N GLY A 78 -13.67 0.37 -2.56
CA GLY A 78 -13.34 0.86 -1.23
C GLY A 78 -12.67 2.24 -1.29
N SER A 79 -12.38 2.80 -0.13
CA SER A 79 -11.64 4.06 -0.02
C SER A 79 -10.13 3.79 0.01
N ILE A 80 -9.35 4.69 -0.60
CA ILE A 80 -7.88 4.68 -0.59
C ILE A 80 -7.41 6.06 -0.15
N ASP A 81 -6.44 6.10 0.75
CA ASP A 81 -5.80 7.34 1.21
C ASP A 81 -4.30 7.10 1.46
N GLU A 82 -3.53 8.18 1.61
CA GLU A 82 -2.09 8.17 1.93
C GLU A 82 -1.22 7.36 0.94
N VAL A 83 -1.46 7.55 -0.36
CA VAL A 83 -0.72 6.83 -1.42
C VAL A 83 0.68 7.42 -1.62
N ALA A 84 1.70 6.57 -1.47
CA ALA A 84 3.10 6.93 -1.71
C ALA A 84 3.84 5.86 -2.52
N VAL A 85 4.83 6.29 -3.31
CA VAL A 85 5.74 5.42 -4.07
C VAL A 85 7.17 5.90 -3.83
N TYR A 86 8.08 4.94 -3.62
CA TYR A 86 9.49 5.21 -3.33
C TYR A 86 10.37 4.56 -4.39
N GLU A 87 11.45 5.26 -4.78
CA GLU A 87 12.45 4.75 -5.74
C GLU A 87 13.44 3.75 -5.13
N ARG A 88 13.20 3.32 -3.89
CA ARG A 88 14.05 2.38 -3.15
C ARG A 88 13.22 1.41 -2.32
N ALA A 89 13.81 0.27 -1.98
CA ALA A 89 13.27 -0.63 -0.97
C ALA A 89 13.26 0.06 0.39
N LEU A 90 12.12 0.07 1.07
CA LEU A 90 12.00 0.53 2.45
C LEU A 90 12.50 -0.56 3.40
N SER A 91 13.17 -0.15 4.47
CA SER A 91 13.45 -1.00 5.62
C SER A 91 12.18 -1.24 6.46
N GLU A 92 12.18 -2.29 7.27
CA GLU A 92 11.05 -2.58 8.18
C GLU A 92 10.75 -1.41 9.12
N ILE A 93 11.78 -0.73 9.63
CA ILE A 93 11.62 0.44 10.50
C ILE A 93 10.90 1.58 9.77
N GLU A 94 11.23 1.81 8.51
CA GLU A 94 10.56 2.84 7.69
C GLU A 94 9.10 2.47 7.39
N VAL A 95 8.82 1.19 7.14
CA VAL A 95 7.44 0.71 6.98
C VAL A 95 6.63 0.94 8.26
N GLN A 96 7.20 0.60 9.42
CA GLN A 96 6.55 0.82 10.71
C GLN A 96 6.36 2.32 11.01
N LYS A 97 7.34 3.15 10.66
CA LYS A 97 7.23 4.60 10.79
C LYS A 97 6.10 5.15 9.93
N ASN A 98 6.06 4.80 8.64
CA ASN A 98 4.98 5.23 7.74
C ASN A 98 3.61 4.77 8.25
N TYR A 99 3.52 3.55 8.80
CA TYR A 99 2.31 3.05 9.44
C TYR A 99 1.90 3.85 10.68
N ALA A 100 2.85 4.32 11.49
CA ALA A 100 2.55 5.17 12.64
C ALA A 100 2.13 6.59 12.21
N ASP A 101 2.82 7.13 11.21
CA ASP A 101 2.60 8.49 10.69
C ASP A 101 1.33 8.59 9.82
N ARG A 102 0.73 7.47 9.38
CA ARG A 102 -0.54 7.43 8.62
C ARG A 102 -1.73 8.11 9.31
N LEU A 103 -1.61 8.37 10.62
CA LEU A 103 -2.64 9.02 11.44
C LEU A 103 -2.33 10.51 11.69
N ALA A 104 -1.28 11.06 11.09
CA ALA A 104 -0.75 12.39 11.40
C ALA A 104 -1.52 13.57 10.79
N VAL A 105 -2.80 13.40 10.41
CA VAL A 105 -3.71 14.55 10.49
C VAL A 105 -4.03 14.73 11.96
N SER A 106 -3.18 15.49 12.67
CA SER A 106 -3.46 15.87 14.05
C SER A 106 -4.91 16.33 14.17
N SER A 107 -5.65 15.86 15.17
CA SER A 107 -7.00 16.37 15.41
C SER A 107 -7.00 17.88 15.61
N ALA A 108 -5.87 18.46 16.03
CA ALA A 108 -5.62 19.89 16.07
C ALA A 108 -5.66 20.59 14.70
N GLY A 109 -5.36 19.89 13.60
CA GLY A 109 -5.40 20.39 12.22
C GLY A 109 -6.67 20.05 11.44
N LYS A 110 -7.61 19.26 12.00
CA LYS A 110 -8.90 19.03 11.36
C LYS A 110 -9.76 20.29 11.49
N LEU A 111 -10.21 20.86 10.36
CA LEU A 111 -11.11 22.01 10.32
C LEU A 111 -12.32 21.81 11.26
N THR A 112 -12.89 20.61 11.31
CA THR A 112 -14.00 20.27 12.22
C THR A 112 -13.69 20.50 13.71
N ALA A 113 -12.47 20.19 14.16
CA ALA A 113 -12.06 20.40 15.55
C ALA A 113 -11.75 21.88 15.86
N ILE A 114 -11.18 22.61 14.89
CA ILE A 114 -10.97 24.07 14.98
C ILE A 114 -12.32 24.80 15.04
N TRP A 115 -13.27 24.45 14.18
CA TRP A 115 -14.61 25.03 14.20
C TRP A 115 -15.36 24.77 15.51
N GLY A 116 -15.21 23.59 16.11
CA GLY A 116 -15.76 23.29 17.43
C GLY A 116 -15.15 24.16 18.54
N ARG A 117 -13.84 24.44 18.49
CA ARG A 117 -13.17 25.33 19.45
C ARG A 117 -13.60 26.78 19.28
N ILE A 118 -13.68 27.30 18.05
CA ILE A 118 -14.09 28.68 17.75
C ILE A 118 -15.53 28.95 18.21
N LYS A 119 -16.44 27.99 18.02
CA LYS A 119 -17.84 28.14 18.43
C LYS A 119 -18.04 28.12 19.94
N ASN A 120 -17.12 27.51 20.69
CA ASN A 120 -17.18 27.43 22.15
C ASN A 120 -16.34 28.53 22.84
N SER A 121 -15.69 29.41 22.08
CA SER A 121 -14.87 30.52 22.58
C SER A 121 -15.52 31.90 22.41
N LEU A 122 -16.82 31.95 22.09
CA LEU A 122 -17.70 33.12 22.10
C LEU A 122 -18.83 32.86 23.09
#